data_AF-A0A2V8NVY0-F1
#
_entry.id   AF-A0A2V8NVY0-F1
#
_cell.length_a   1.000
_cell.length_b   1.000
_cell.length_c   1.000
_cell.angle_alpha   90.00
_cell.angle_beta   90.00
_cell.angle_gamma   90.00
#
_symmetry.space_group_name_H-M   'P 1'
#
loop_
_entity.id
_entity.type
_entity.pdbx_description
1 polymer ?
#
loop_
_entity_poly.entity_id
_entity_poly.type
_entity_poly.pdbx_seq_one_letter_code
_entity_poly.pdbx_strand_id
1 'polypeptide(L)'
;MLFHLAIFVFCLALVHRELARRRWALRHFLLCFALALCGCQPGLRADTLPVVLTGQLAPGTAEGRFEWVKPAFVNGSGVIVFHAGYAGGYGHEGIFELSEGRLSPVAIEGQPVPDFPGVTFGNFGEPQINNSGDVVFNATLNNGATGLQAVFISSAGALRKIVDTEMQVPGAVGQRFTALGNVRVNDVADIAFSAALSSDGSIRSGIFLVSQGSIRAVAFTGQPLPGTSQIYDALTPFSLNNHHDFALLAGSRVFLLSDGSATAVASPGQPVPNANLMLHGMTEPSINDAKEIVFVNQKEVCCNRGGTYLSPNGIVRFRAGVLEKIAAEGDPVAGFAGAVFDKGFFHEPQIDNFGGVVFSAGMTLNYQHADVIVTAEGGKLTAVAHGGEFIDGIGTMDFMGQAHFNESKNS
;
A
#
# COMPACT_ATOMS: atom_id res chain seq x y z
N MET A 1 -32.79 -69.85 -43.24
CA MET A 1 -32.87 -69.17 -41.92
C MET A 1 -31.54 -69.09 -41.17
N LEU A 2 -30.54 -69.96 -41.42
CA LEU A 2 -29.25 -69.95 -40.70
C LEU A 2 -28.21 -68.91 -41.17
N PHE A 3 -28.32 -68.39 -42.40
CA PHE A 3 -27.34 -67.42 -42.93
C PHE A 3 -27.56 -65.97 -42.48
N HIS A 4 -28.80 -65.58 -42.13
CA HIS A 4 -29.09 -64.22 -41.66
C HIS A 4 -28.77 -64.00 -40.18
N LEU A 5 -28.70 -65.07 -39.37
CA LEU A 5 -28.41 -64.98 -37.94
C LEU A 5 -26.90 -64.76 -37.68
N ALA A 6 -26.02 -65.34 -38.50
CA ALA A 6 -24.57 -65.22 -38.36
C ALA A 6 -24.05 -63.80 -38.68
N ILE A 7 -24.62 -63.14 -39.70
CA ILE A 7 -24.28 -61.76 -40.08
C ILE A 7 -24.73 -60.78 -39.00
N PHE A 8 -25.90 -60.99 -38.40
CA PHE A 8 -26.41 -60.13 -37.33
C PHE A 8 -25.55 -60.23 -36.05
N VAL A 9 -25.11 -61.43 -35.65
CA VAL A 9 -24.22 -61.63 -34.50
C VAL A 9 -22.83 -61.04 -34.75
N PHE A 10 -22.30 -61.14 -35.96
CA PHE A 10 -20.99 -60.55 -36.31
C PHE A 10 -21.03 -59.01 -36.33
N CYS A 11 -22.09 -58.41 -36.88
CA CYS A 11 -22.31 -56.96 -36.84
C CYS A 11 -22.51 -56.45 -35.40
N LEU A 12 -23.24 -57.17 -34.54
CA LEU A 12 -23.43 -56.79 -33.14
C LEU A 12 -22.11 -56.85 -32.36
N ALA A 13 -21.27 -57.86 -32.58
CA ALA A 13 -19.96 -57.99 -31.95
C ALA A 13 -18.96 -56.91 -32.41
N LEU A 14 -19.02 -56.51 -33.70
CA LEU A 14 -18.23 -55.40 -34.23
C LEU A 14 -18.67 -54.05 -33.61
N VAL A 15 -19.97 -53.80 -33.54
CA VAL A 15 -20.55 -52.59 -32.92
C VAL A 15 -20.24 -52.54 -31.42
N HIS A 16 -20.28 -53.67 -30.71
CA HIS A 16 -19.95 -53.74 -29.29
C HIS A 16 -18.44 -53.52 -29.03
N ARG A 17 -17.56 -54.00 -29.92
CA ARG A 17 -16.11 -53.72 -29.86
C ARG A 17 -15.80 -52.26 -30.17
N GLU A 18 -16.50 -51.66 -31.14
CA GLU A 18 -16.32 -50.25 -31.51
C GLU A 18 -16.85 -49.31 -30.43
N LEU A 19 -18.00 -49.64 -29.81
CA LEU A 19 -18.55 -48.92 -28.65
C LEU A 19 -17.67 -49.08 -27.40
N ALA A 20 -17.09 -50.26 -27.17
CA ALA A 20 -16.14 -50.48 -26.08
C ALA A 20 -14.84 -49.70 -26.28
N ARG A 21 -14.29 -49.66 -27.51
CA ARG A 21 -13.13 -48.82 -27.87
C ARG A 21 -13.42 -47.34 -27.72
N ARG A 22 -14.60 -46.87 -28.17
CA ARG A 22 -15.04 -45.48 -27.98
C ARG A 22 -15.25 -45.13 -26.52
N ARG A 23 -15.79 -46.04 -25.69
CA ARG A 23 -15.93 -45.85 -24.24
C ARG A 23 -14.58 -45.86 -23.50
N TRP A 24 -13.63 -46.68 -23.93
CA TRP A 24 -12.26 -46.69 -23.41
C TRP A 24 -11.50 -45.43 -23.81
N ALA A 25 -11.63 -45.00 -25.06
CA ALA A 25 -11.06 -43.75 -25.57
C ALA A 25 -11.68 -42.53 -24.87
N LEU A 26 -13.00 -42.50 -24.65
CA LEU A 26 -13.68 -41.42 -23.93
C LEU A 26 -13.28 -41.39 -22.45
N ARG A 27 -13.10 -42.55 -21.79
CA ARG A 27 -12.61 -42.63 -20.41
C ARG A 27 -11.13 -42.23 -20.30
N HIS A 28 -10.27 -42.62 -21.24
CA HIS A 28 -8.88 -42.16 -21.27
C HIS A 28 -8.81 -40.67 -21.60
N PHE A 29 -9.65 -40.17 -22.51
CA PHE A 29 -9.72 -38.75 -22.83
C PHE A 29 -10.22 -37.94 -21.64
N LEU A 30 -11.28 -38.38 -20.94
CA LEU A 30 -11.77 -37.74 -19.72
C LEU A 30 -10.79 -37.86 -18.55
N LEU A 31 -10.03 -38.96 -18.42
CA LEU A 31 -9.01 -39.11 -17.38
C LEU A 31 -7.77 -38.26 -17.70
N CYS A 32 -7.34 -38.17 -18.96
CA CYS A 32 -6.27 -37.27 -19.40
C CYS A 32 -6.70 -35.81 -19.34
N PHE A 33 -7.97 -35.48 -19.58
CA PHE A 33 -8.53 -34.13 -19.44
C PHE A 33 -8.69 -33.77 -17.97
N ALA A 34 -9.08 -34.71 -17.10
CA ALA A 34 -9.12 -34.51 -15.65
C ALA A 34 -7.71 -34.42 -15.03
N LEU A 35 -6.72 -35.17 -15.56
CA LEU A 35 -5.31 -35.05 -15.17
C LEU A 35 -4.66 -33.78 -15.75
N ALA A 36 -5.09 -33.29 -16.92
CA ALA A 36 -4.68 -31.99 -17.45
C ALA A 36 -5.31 -30.84 -16.65
N LEU A 37 -6.55 -30.99 -16.16
CA LEU A 37 -7.21 -30.03 -15.27
C LEU A 37 -6.70 -30.11 -13.81
N CYS A 38 -6.19 -31.26 -13.36
CA CYS A 38 -5.52 -31.39 -12.05
C CYS A 38 -4.02 -31.06 -12.11
N GLY A 39 -3.38 -31.16 -13.27
CA GLY A 39 -1.95 -30.91 -13.49
C GLY A 39 -1.62 -29.49 -13.98
N CYS A 40 -2.58 -28.80 -14.60
CA CYS A 40 -2.59 -27.35 -14.70
C CYS A 40 -3.53 -26.82 -13.62
N GLN A 41 -3.04 -26.75 -12.39
CA GLN A 41 -3.28 -25.47 -11.73
C GLN A 41 -2.61 -24.45 -12.66
N PRO A 42 -3.32 -23.50 -13.29
CA PRO A 42 -2.64 -22.26 -13.57
C PRO A 42 -2.11 -21.85 -12.19
N GLY A 43 -0.80 -22.00 -11.98
CA GLY A 43 -0.18 -21.16 -10.99
C GLY A 43 -0.68 -19.79 -11.35
N LEU A 44 -1.45 -19.17 -10.48
CA LEU A 44 -1.60 -17.73 -10.51
C LEU A 44 -0.18 -17.19 -10.28
N ARG A 45 0.66 -17.27 -11.32
CA ARG A 45 1.60 -16.20 -11.56
C ARG A 45 0.66 -15.03 -11.76
N ALA A 46 0.57 -14.17 -10.76
CA ALA A 46 0.37 -12.78 -11.10
C ALA A 46 1.37 -12.50 -12.24
N ASP A 47 0.89 -12.08 -13.40
CA ASP A 47 1.80 -11.69 -14.46
C ASP A 47 2.55 -10.46 -13.92
N THR A 48 3.72 -10.70 -13.32
CA THR A 48 4.58 -9.65 -12.79
C THR A 48 5.12 -8.87 -13.98
N LEU A 49 4.44 -7.77 -14.30
CA LEU A 49 4.75 -6.93 -15.45
C LEU A 49 5.49 -5.68 -15.00
N PRO A 50 6.69 -5.43 -15.54
CA PRO A 50 7.38 -4.17 -15.28
C PRO A 50 6.66 -3.01 -15.95
N VAL A 51 6.32 -2.00 -15.15
CA VAL A 51 5.65 -0.78 -15.61
C VAL A 51 6.60 0.39 -15.77
N VAL A 52 7.60 0.49 -14.89
CA VAL A 52 8.59 1.58 -14.87
C VAL A 52 9.93 0.98 -14.45
N LEU A 53 10.99 1.31 -15.20
CA LEU A 53 12.34 0.80 -14.96
C LEU A 53 13.34 1.94 -14.82
N THR A 54 14.38 1.72 -14.03
CA THR A 54 15.56 2.58 -14.07
C THR A 54 16.24 2.47 -15.44
N GLY A 55 16.90 3.55 -15.87
CA GLY A 55 17.51 3.67 -17.18
C GLY A 55 16.55 4.02 -18.33
N GLN A 56 15.23 3.86 -18.17
CA GLN A 56 14.28 4.37 -19.17
C GLN A 56 14.18 5.90 -19.09
N LEU A 57 13.72 6.54 -20.17
CA LEU A 57 13.54 7.98 -20.22
C LEU A 57 12.49 8.45 -19.20
N ALA A 58 12.83 9.50 -18.45
CA ALA A 58 11.93 10.25 -17.59
C ALA A 58 11.25 11.36 -18.43
N PRO A 59 9.95 11.26 -18.75
CA PRO A 59 9.31 12.21 -19.65
C PRO A 59 9.30 13.63 -19.09
N GLY A 60 9.47 14.64 -19.96
CA GLY A 60 9.48 16.05 -19.58
C GLY A 60 10.81 16.58 -19.01
N THR A 61 11.85 15.75 -18.93
CA THR A 61 13.15 16.11 -18.32
C THR A 61 14.26 16.44 -19.34
N ALA A 62 13.95 16.50 -20.63
CA ALA A 62 14.92 16.67 -21.73
C ALA A 62 16.00 15.56 -21.76
N GLU A 63 15.57 14.32 -21.98
CA GLU A 63 16.40 13.11 -22.10
C GLU A 63 16.93 12.51 -20.79
N GLY A 64 16.52 13.04 -19.63
CA GLY A 64 16.81 12.43 -18.34
C GLY A 64 16.31 10.98 -18.26
N ARG A 65 17.01 10.14 -17.49
CA ARG A 65 16.68 8.72 -17.30
C ARG A 65 16.54 8.39 -15.82
N PHE A 66 15.53 7.61 -15.46
CA PHE A 66 15.30 7.26 -14.05
C PHE A 66 16.52 6.55 -13.46
N GLU A 67 16.97 6.99 -12.30
CA GLU A 67 18.04 6.35 -11.53
C GLU A 67 17.48 5.55 -10.35
N TRP A 68 16.41 6.07 -9.74
CA TRP A 68 15.73 5.43 -8.63
C TRP A 68 14.24 5.77 -8.68
N VAL A 69 13.43 4.86 -8.16
CA VAL A 69 11.97 4.98 -8.08
C VAL A 69 11.58 4.65 -6.64
N LYS A 70 10.86 5.56 -5.98
CA LYS A 70 10.27 5.31 -4.66
C LYS A 70 9.00 4.46 -4.81
N PRO A 71 8.50 3.90 -3.70
CA PRO A 71 7.20 3.25 -3.66
C PRO A 71 6.11 4.03 -4.38
N ALA A 72 5.26 3.27 -5.09
CA ALA A 72 4.22 3.81 -5.94
C ALA A 72 2.85 3.62 -5.29
N PHE A 73 1.95 4.55 -5.57
CA PHE A 73 0.55 4.50 -5.15
C PHE A 73 -0.31 4.29 -6.38
N VAL A 74 -1.35 3.46 -6.25
CA VAL A 74 -2.22 3.10 -7.37
C VAL A 74 -3.68 3.28 -6.97
N ASN A 75 -4.50 3.80 -7.87
CA ASN A 75 -5.93 3.95 -7.64
C ASN A 75 -6.75 2.81 -8.28
N GLY A 76 -8.06 2.78 -8.04
CA GLY A 76 -8.96 1.76 -8.58
C GLY A 76 -9.02 1.70 -10.12
N SER A 77 -8.61 2.75 -10.83
CA SER A 77 -8.54 2.74 -12.30
C SER A 77 -7.20 2.26 -12.86
N GLY A 78 -6.26 1.87 -11.99
CA GLY A 78 -4.91 1.44 -12.37
C GLY A 78 -3.97 2.60 -12.71
N VAL A 79 -4.30 3.84 -12.34
CA VAL A 79 -3.39 4.97 -12.45
C VAL A 79 -2.35 4.84 -11.34
N ILE A 80 -1.07 4.87 -11.71
CA ILE A 80 0.06 4.71 -10.80
C ILE A 80 0.79 6.04 -10.68
N VAL A 81 1.04 6.50 -9.45
CA VAL A 81 1.86 7.69 -9.17
C VAL A 81 3.05 7.34 -8.31
N PHE A 82 4.19 7.97 -8.58
CA PHE A 82 5.42 7.69 -7.86
C PHE A 82 6.36 8.90 -7.88
N HIS A 83 7.23 8.95 -6.87
CA HIS A 83 8.35 9.88 -6.83
C HIS A 83 9.58 9.16 -7.38
N ALA A 84 10.28 9.76 -8.33
CA ALA A 84 11.51 9.21 -8.88
C ALA A 84 12.57 10.28 -9.11
N GLY A 85 13.82 9.84 -9.04
CA GLY A 85 14.98 10.62 -9.45
C GLY A 85 15.53 10.15 -10.78
N TYR A 86 16.21 11.05 -11.46
CA TYR A 86 16.74 10.83 -12.80
C TYR A 86 18.03 11.62 -13.03
N ALA A 87 18.83 11.16 -13.98
CA ALA A 87 20.06 11.83 -14.40
C ALA A 87 20.09 12.11 -15.89
N GLY A 88 20.91 13.10 -16.27
CA GLY A 88 21.11 13.51 -17.67
C GLY A 88 20.06 14.47 -18.23
N GLY A 89 19.19 15.03 -17.37
CA GLY A 89 18.14 15.99 -17.74
C GLY A 89 18.10 17.24 -16.85
N TYR A 90 17.02 18.03 -16.96
CA TYR A 90 16.76 19.17 -16.06
C TYR A 90 16.18 18.72 -14.72
N GLY A 91 16.72 19.24 -13.62
CA GLY A 91 16.36 18.79 -12.26
C GLY A 91 16.95 17.41 -11.95
N HIS A 92 16.64 16.88 -10.77
CA HIS A 92 17.13 15.58 -10.31
C HIS A 92 16.01 14.64 -9.87
N GLU A 93 14.81 15.17 -9.59
CA GLU A 93 13.66 14.39 -9.18
C GLU A 93 12.31 14.99 -9.60
N GLY A 94 11.26 14.18 -9.53
CA GLY A 94 9.91 14.58 -9.88
C GLY A 94 8.83 13.58 -9.46
N ILE A 95 7.58 14.04 -9.51
CA ILE A 95 6.39 13.20 -9.39
C ILE A 95 5.94 12.81 -10.79
N PHE A 96 5.75 11.52 -11.01
CA PHE A 96 5.35 10.94 -12.29
C PHE A 96 4.07 10.14 -12.14
N GLU A 97 3.29 10.11 -13.21
CA GLU A 97 2.05 9.37 -13.34
C GLU A 97 2.12 8.45 -14.55
N LEU A 98 1.71 7.20 -14.37
CA LEU A 98 1.44 6.24 -15.42
C LEU A 98 -0.06 5.99 -15.48
N SER A 99 -0.68 6.42 -16.58
CA SER A 99 -2.12 6.27 -16.83
C SER A 99 -2.33 5.73 -18.25
N GLU A 100 -3.10 4.64 -18.39
CA GLU A 100 -3.38 4.00 -19.69
C GLU A 100 -2.11 3.69 -20.52
N GLY A 101 -1.03 3.28 -19.86
CA GLY A 101 0.28 2.99 -20.50
C GLY A 101 1.07 4.24 -20.91
N ARG A 102 0.55 5.44 -20.65
CA ARG A 102 1.24 6.71 -20.87
C ARG A 102 1.91 7.17 -19.58
N LEU A 103 3.23 7.24 -19.59
CA LEU A 103 4.03 7.85 -18.55
C LEU A 103 4.17 9.36 -18.79
N SER A 104 3.84 10.19 -17.81
CA SER A 104 3.94 11.65 -17.86
C SER A 104 4.40 12.25 -16.53
N PRO A 105 5.08 13.41 -16.54
CA PRO A 105 5.39 14.13 -15.31
C PRO A 105 4.14 14.85 -14.79
N VAL A 106 3.97 14.83 -13.47
CA VAL A 106 3.02 15.68 -12.74
C VAL A 106 3.71 16.98 -12.32
N ALA A 107 4.92 16.87 -11.78
CA ALA A 107 5.79 17.99 -11.43
C ALA A 107 7.26 17.56 -11.45
N ILE A 108 8.14 18.45 -11.88
CA ILE A 108 9.58 18.20 -12.01
C ILE A 108 10.36 19.31 -11.29
N GLU A 109 11.43 18.94 -10.59
CA GLU A 109 12.34 19.87 -9.95
C GLU A 109 12.87 20.92 -10.95
N GLY A 110 12.94 22.17 -10.51
CA GLY A 110 13.41 23.30 -11.31
C GLY A 110 12.38 23.83 -12.32
N GLN A 111 11.25 23.14 -12.54
CA GLN A 111 10.17 23.69 -13.35
C GLN A 111 9.44 24.81 -12.59
N PRO A 112 8.93 25.84 -13.31
CA PRO A 112 8.11 26.88 -12.71
C PRO A 112 6.88 26.29 -12.03
N VAL A 113 6.57 26.77 -10.84
CA VAL A 113 5.32 26.43 -10.16
C VAL A 113 4.20 27.26 -10.82
N PRO A 114 3.15 26.63 -11.37
CA PRO A 114 2.02 27.36 -11.95
C PRO A 114 1.43 28.36 -10.96
N ASP A 115 1.10 29.56 -11.44
CA ASP A 115 0.56 30.68 -10.65
C ASP A 115 1.50 31.28 -9.58
N PHE A 116 2.79 30.90 -9.56
CA PHE A 116 3.82 31.50 -8.70
C PHE A 116 5.00 32.03 -9.54
N PRO A 117 4.90 33.27 -10.07
CA PRO A 117 5.95 33.86 -10.90
C PRO A 117 7.30 33.88 -10.18
N GLY A 118 8.34 33.36 -10.85
CA GLY A 118 9.71 33.35 -10.32
C GLY A 118 9.99 32.26 -9.28
N VAL A 119 9.04 31.38 -9.00
CA VAL A 119 9.19 30.24 -8.09
C VAL A 119 9.30 28.94 -8.89
N THR A 120 10.21 28.07 -8.50
CA THR A 120 10.38 26.75 -9.11
C THR A 120 10.25 25.64 -8.07
N PHE A 121 9.91 24.43 -8.51
CA PHE A 121 9.93 23.26 -7.62
C PHE A 121 11.37 22.94 -7.17
N GLY A 122 11.52 22.56 -5.90
CA GLY A 122 12.71 21.91 -5.36
C GLY A 122 12.43 20.42 -5.16
N ASN A 123 12.77 19.91 -3.98
CA ASN A 123 12.53 18.53 -3.60
C ASN A 123 11.05 18.18 -3.39
N PHE A 124 10.70 16.91 -3.59
CA PHE A 124 9.34 16.39 -3.41
C PHE A 124 9.21 15.40 -2.23
N GLY A 125 8.05 15.38 -1.60
CA GLY A 125 7.63 14.30 -0.72
C GLY A 125 6.97 13.16 -1.50
N GLU A 126 6.50 12.15 -0.77
CA GLU A 126 5.79 11.02 -1.38
C GLU A 126 4.40 11.46 -1.88
N PRO A 127 4.04 11.12 -3.14
CA PRO A 127 2.73 11.46 -3.66
C PRO A 127 1.67 10.50 -3.10
N GLN A 128 0.41 10.89 -3.19
CA GLN A 128 -0.76 10.07 -2.96
C GLN A 128 -1.72 10.26 -4.12
N ILE A 129 -2.59 9.29 -4.37
CA ILE A 129 -3.63 9.37 -5.40
C ILE A 129 -4.96 8.84 -4.85
N ASN A 130 -6.08 9.48 -5.21
CA ASN A 130 -7.42 8.96 -4.92
C ASN A 130 -8.06 8.29 -6.17
N ASN A 131 -9.24 7.69 -6.02
CA ASN A 131 -9.95 7.03 -7.11
C ASN A 131 -10.42 7.97 -8.23
N SER A 132 -10.47 9.28 -7.99
CA SER A 132 -10.74 10.29 -9.03
C SER A 132 -9.51 10.66 -9.86
N GLY A 133 -8.33 10.17 -9.48
CA GLY A 133 -7.05 10.50 -10.12
C GLY A 133 -6.45 11.82 -9.62
N ASP A 134 -6.91 12.34 -8.49
CA ASP A 134 -6.29 13.51 -7.87
C ASP A 134 -4.97 13.11 -7.21
N VAL A 135 -3.87 13.73 -7.64
CA VAL A 135 -2.53 13.45 -7.12
C VAL A 135 -2.14 14.53 -6.13
N VAL A 136 -1.81 14.16 -4.89
CA VAL A 136 -1.44 15.10 -3.82
C VAL A 136 -0.02 14.82 -3.36
N PHE A 137 0.78 15.88 -3.21
CA PHE A 137 2.17 15.78 -2.75
C PHE A 137 2.62 17.08 -2.09
N ASN A 138 3.60 17.02 -1.19
CA ASN A 138 4.31 18.20 -0.72
C ASN A 138 5.60 18.42 -1.51
N ALA A 139 6.04 19.66 -1.65
CA ALA A 139 7.30 20.02 -2.27
C ALA A 139 7.94 21.22 -1.58
N THR A 140 9.27 21.26 -1.58
CA THR A 140 10.03 22.50 -1.30
C THR A 140 9.97 23.40 -2.53
N LEU A 141 10.01 24.72 -2.30
CA LEU A 141 9.91 25.73 -3.34
C LEU A 141 11.15 26.61 -3.34
N ASN A 142 11.72 26.80 -4.51
CA ASN A 142 12.87 27.65 -4.76
C ASN A 142 12.38 29.04 -5.20
N ASN A 143 12.40 30.01 -4.28
CA ASN A 143 11.96 31.40 -4.51
C ASN A 143 13.04 32.45 -4.16
N GLY A 144 14.29 32.02 -3.95
CA GLY A 144 15.39 32.89 -3.48
C GLY A 144 15.45 33.09 -1.96
N ALA A 145 14.44 32.62 -1.21
CA ALA A 145 14.48 32.44 0.25
C ALA A 145 14.62 30.95 0.60
N THR A 146 15.20 30.63 1.76
CA THR A 146 15.40 29.24 2.17
C THR A 146 14.13 28.68 2.83
N GLY A 147 13.71 27.49 2.39
CA GLY A 147 12.83 26.61 3.18
C GLY A 147 11.32 26.77 2.99
N LEU A 148 10.83 27.45 1.94
CA LEU A 148 9.40 27.44 1.62
C LEU A 148 8.97 26.02 1.21
N GLN A 149 7.87 25.52 1.79
CA GLN A 149 7.23 24.28 1.38
C GLN A 149 5.75 24.48 1.10
N ALA A 150 5.18 23.66 0.23
CA ALA A 150 3.77 23.68 -0.07
C ALA A 150 3.21 22.28 -0.36
N VAL A 151 1.93 22.06 -0.06
CA VAL A 151 1.16 20.91 -0.52
C VAL A 151 0.42 21.31 -1.79
N PHE A 152 0.50 20.44 -2.80
CA PHE A 152 -0.13 20.61 -4.10
C PHE A 152 -1.14 19.49 -4.37
N ILE A 153 -2.13 19.80 -5.19
CA ILE A 153 -3.00 18.82 -5.84
C ILE A 153 -2.89 18.99 -7.36
N SER A 154 -2.70 17.90 -8.08
CA SER A 154 -2.94 17.80 -9.52
C SER A 154 -4.29 17.13 -9.72
N SER A 155 -5.25 17.86 -10.29
CA SER A 155 -6.60 17.35 -10.55
C SER A 155 -6.98 17.64 -12.00
N ALA A 156 -7.34 16.60 -12.75
CA ALA A 156 -7.59 16.68 -14.20
C ALA A 156 -6.47 17.40 -14.98
N GLY A 157 -5.21 17.16 -14.59
CA GLY A 157 -4.01 17.77 -15.20
C GLY A 157 -3.75 19.23 -14.80
N ALA A 158 -4.58 19.83 -13.95
CA ALA A 158 -4.36 21.16 -13.41
C ALA A 158 -3.71 21.08 -12.03
N LEU A 159 -2.52 21.69 -11.89
CA LEU A 159 -1.78 21.75 -10.64
C LEU A 159 -2.18 22.99 -9.83
N ARG A 160 -2.50 22.80 -8.55
CA ARG A 160 -2.93 23.88 -7.63
C ARG A 160 -2.24 23.75 -6.29
N LYS A 161 -1.85 24.88 -5.71
CA LYS A 161 -1.37 24.95 -4.33
C LYS A 161 -2.55 24.89 -3.35
N ILE A 162 -2.44 24.05 -2.33
CA ILE A 162 -3.43 23.91 -1.26
C ILE A 162 -3.04 24.71 -0.01
N VAL A 163 -1.81 24.53 0.45
CA VAL A 163 -1.26 25.20 1.63
C VAL A 163 0.24 25.39 1.44
N ASP A 164 0.82 26.44 2.04
CA ASP A 164 2.26 26.63 2.15
C ASP A 164 2.68 27.00 3.57
N THR A 165 3.99 27.09 3.78
CA THR A 165 4.56 27.43 5.08
C THR A 165 4.38 28.89 5.50
N GLU A 166 3.92 29.77 4.62
CA GLU A 166 3.64 31.18 4.94
C GLU A 166 2.23 31.40 5.50
N MET A 167 1.33 30.45 5.25
CA MET A 167 -0.02 30.43 5.81
C MET A 167 0.00 30.44 7.35
N GLN A 168 -0.93 31.18 7.96
CA GLN A 168 -1.15 31.11 9.40
C GLN A 168 -1.70 29.74 9.78
N VAL A 169 -1.21 29.19 10.89
CA VAL A 169 -1.64 27.86 11.35
C VAL A 169 -3.04 27.94 12.00
N PRO A 170 -4.05 27.24 11.45
CA PRO A 170 -5.39 27.23 12.04
C PRO A 170 -5.34 26.65 13.46
N GLY A 171 -5.86 27.39 14.44
CA GLY A 171 -5.88 26.96 15.85
C GLY A 171 -4.56 27.18 16.62
N ALA A 172 -3.52 27.73 16.00
CA ALA A 172 -2.25 28.06 16.66
C ALA A 172 -1.81 29.50 16.31
N VAL A 173 -2.47 30.48 16.94
CA VAL A 173 -2.26 31.92 16.67
C VAL A 173 -0.80 32.31 16.89
N GLY A 174 -0.21 33.00 15.91
CA GLY A 174 1.17 33.47 15.97
C GLY A 174 2.22 32.44 15.56
N GLN A 175 1.86 31.17 15.41
CA GLN A 175 2.76 30.15 14.88
C GLN A 175 2.68 30.05 13.36
N ARG A 176 3.76 29.56 12.77
CA ARG A 176 3.88 29.26 11.34
C ARG A 176 4.21 27.79 11.13
N PHE A 177 3.82 27.26 9.98
CA PHE A 177 4.34 25.98 9.52
C PHE A 177 5.83 26.14 9.19
N THR A 178 6.65 25.16 9.58
CA THR A 178 8.09 25.12 9.27
C THR A 178 8.47 23.94 8.38
N ALA A 179 7.65 22.89 8.39
CA ALA A 179 7.73 21.77 7.47
C ALA A 179 6.35 21.14 7.28
N LEU A 180 6.06 20.70 6.05
CA LEU A 180 4.86 19.96 5.68
C LEU A 180 5.29 18.51 5.41
N GLY A 181 4.69 17.57 6.13
CA GLY A 181 5.05 16.15 6.14
C GLY A 181 4.04 15.29 5.38
N ASN A 182 3.88 14.04 5.83
CA ASN A 182 3.00 13.03 5.20
C ASN A 182 1.65 13.64 4.80
N VAL A 183 1.34 13.54 3.51
CA VAL A 183 0.05 13.88 2.95
C VAL A 183 -0.78 12.62 2.74
N ARG A 184 -2.10 12.72 2.84
CA ARG A 184 -3.09 11.70 2.51
C ARG A 184 -4.24 12.37 1.79
N VAL A 185 -4.81 11.70 0.80
CA VAL A 185 -6.01 12.15 0.08
C VAL A 185 -7.05 11.03 0.12
N ASN A 186 -8.32 11.38 0.27
CA ASN A 186 -9.44 10.44 0.19
C ASN A 186 -10.24 10.65 -1.12
N ASP A 187 -11.23 9.80 -1.39
CA ASP A 187 -12.01 9.82 -2.64
C ASP A 187 -12.99 10.99 -2.74
N VAL A 188 -13.28 11.67 -1.63
CA VAL A 188 -14.05 12.91 -1.61
C VAL A 188 -13.15 14.16 -1.71
N ALA A 189 -11.88 13.95 -2.05
CA ALA A 189 -10.85 14.98 -2.28
C ALA A 189 -10.49 15.84 -1.06
N ASP A 190 -10.71 15.33 0.15
CA ASP A 190 -10.10 15.92 1.34
C ASP A 190 -8.63 15.52 1.45
N ILE A 191 -7.84 16.46 1.95
CA ILE A 191 -6.40 16.29 2.09
C ILE A 191 -6.05 16.43 3.56
N ALA A 192 -5.52 15.37 4.14
CA ALA A 192 -4.91 15.42 5.46
C ALA A 192 -3.40 15.49 5.36
N PHE A 193 -2.76 16.27 6.22
CA PHE A 193 -1.31 16.34 6.27
C PHE A 193 -0.78 16.58 7.69
N SER A 194 0.41 16.06 7.98
CA SER A 194 1.16 16.45 9.19
C SER A 194 2.02 17.67 8.91
N ALA A 195 2.27 18.50 9.93
CA ALA A 195 3.19 19.62 9.82
C ALA A 195 3.94 19.89 11.12
N ALA A 196 5.19 20.35 10.98
CA ALA A 196 5.95 20.94 12.07
C ALA A 196 5.65 22.44 12.17
N LEU A 197 5.65 22.96 13.39
CA LEU A 197 5.37 24.36 13.69
C LEU A 197 6.60 25.07 14.24
N SER A 198 6.59 26.39 14.15
CA SER A 198 7.63 27.26 14.69
C SER A 198 7.81 27.08 16.21
N SER A 199 9.06 27.12 16.67
CA SER A 199 9.43 26.84 18.07
C SER A 199 9.16 27.99 19.04
N ASP A 200 8.66 29.12 18.55
CA ASP A 200 8.25 30.29 19.33
C ASP A 200 6.88 30.11 20.02
N GLY A 201 6.15 29.04 19.69
CA GLY A 201 4.92 28.62 20.39
C GLY A 201 5.06 27.30 21.15
N SER A 202 3.99 26.92 21.87
CA SER A 202 3.94 25.70 22.68
C SER A 202 3.66 24.43 21.87
N ILE A 203 3.07 24.56 20.68
CA ILE A 203 2.73 23.44 19.80
C ILE A 203 3.91 23.17 18.86
N ARG A 204 4.34 21.91 18.76
CA ARG A 204 5.49 21.52 17.92
C ARG A 204 5.11 20.91 16.58
N SER A 205 3.96 20.25 16.52
CA SER A 205 3.44 19.62 15.31
C SER A 205 1.91 19.46 15.38
N GLY A 206 1.29 19.31 14.22
CA GLY A 206 -0.16 19.10 14.07
C GLY A 206 -0.52 18.20 12.89
N ILE A 207 -1.73 17.61 12.94
CA ILE A 207 -2.43 17.04 11.79
C ILE A 207 -3.49 18.04 11.37
N PHE A 208 -3.57 18.31 10.07
CA PHE A 208 -4.50 19.27 9.48
C PHE A 208 -5.34 18.57 8.43
N LEU A 209 -6.58 19.01 8.28
CA LEU A 209 -7.50 18.56 7.24
C LEU A 209 -7.92 19.75 6.40
N VAL A 210 -7.76 19.62 5.09
CA VAL A 210 -8.35 20.50 4.09
C VAL A 210 -9.55 19.78 3.52
N SER A 211 -10.73 20.34 3.73
CA SER A 211 -12.00 19.82 3.22
C SER A 211 -12.81 20.97 2.65
N GLN A 212 -13.32 20.81 1.44
CA GLN A 212 -14.11 21.84 0.74
C GLN A 212 -13.44 23.23 0.72
N GLY A 213 -12.11 23.25 0.52
CA GLY A 213 -11.30 24.46 0.47
C GLY A 213 -11.04 25.14 1.84
N SER A 214 -11.53 24.57 2.94
CA SER A 214 -11.28 25.07 4.29
C SER A 214 -10.26 24.20 5.00
N ILE A 215 -9.28 24.83 5.64
CA ILE A 215 -8.26 24.15 6.45
C ILE A 215 -8.60 24.25 7.94
N ARG A 216 -8.50 23.13 8.66
CA ARG A 216 -8.61 23.08 10.13
C ARG A 216 -7.56 22.16 10.74
N ALA A 217 -7.18 22.44 11.98
CA ALA A 217 -6.45 21.48 12.80
C ALA A 217 -7.35 20.31 13.19
N VAL A 218 -6.81 19.09 13.12
CA VAL A 218 -7.41 17.86 13.62
C VAL A 218 -6.82 17.53 14.99
N ALA A 219 -5.50 17.65 15.12
CA ALA A 219 -4.78 17.31 16.34
C ALA A 219 -3.49 18.15 16.46
N PHE A 220 -3.06 18.38 17.69
CA PHE A 220 -1.78 19.00 18.00
C PHE A 220 -1.02 18.17 19.04
N THR A 221 0.30 18.06 18.86
CA THR A 221 1.14 17.33 19.81
C THR A 221 1.07 17.94 21.20
N GLY A 222 0.98 17.09 22.23
CA GLY A 222 0.85 17.47 23.63
C GLY A 222 -0.59 17.78 24.07
N GLN A 223 -1.56 17.87 23.15
CA GLN A 223 -2.96 18.05 23.53
C GLN A 223 -3.63 16.72 23.94
N PRO A 224 -4.65 16.78 24.83
CA PRO A 224 -5.44 15.62 25.17
C PRO A 224 -6.12 15.00 23.94
N LEU A 225 -6.07 13.68 23.85
CA LEU A 225 -6.80 12.93 22.85
C LEU A 225 -8.29 12.83 23.30
N PRO A 226 -9.27 13.35 22.52
CA PRO A 226 -10.64 13.54 22.98
C PRO A 226 -11.31 12.27 23.50
N GLY A 227 -11.87 12.34 24.71
CA GLY A 227 -12.57 11.20 25.34
C GLY A 227 -11.64 10.15 25.97
N THR A 228 -10.33 10.41 26.06
CA THR A 228 -9.34 9.47 26.60
C THR A 228 -8.44 10.12 27.66
N SER A 229 -7.65 9.31 28.37
CA SER A 229 -6.58 9.79 29.26
C SER A 229 -5.23 9.99 28.56
N GLN A 230 -5.16 9.78 27.24
CA GLN A 230 -3.93 9.90 26.45
C GLN A 230 -3.78 11.31 25.88
N ILE A 231 -2.59 11.59 25.35
CA ILE A 231 -2.28 12.80 24.58
C ILE A 231 -1.81 12.39 23.19
N TYR A 232 -1.85 13.34 22.24
CA TYR A 232 -1.13 13.19 20.98
C TYR A 232 0.37 13.33 21.23
N ASP A 233 1.12 12.24 21.38
CA ASP A 233 2.57 12.26 21.58
C ASP A 233 3.35 12.11 20.25
N ALA A 234 2.79 11.38 19.30
CA ALA A 234 3.18 11.32 17.90
C ALA A 234 1.95 11.62 17.03
N LEU A 235 2.20 12.15 15.83
CA LEU A 235 1.14 12.51 14.86
C LEU A 235 1.32 11.81 13.51
N THR A 236 2.24 10.85 13.45
CA THR A 236 2.52 10.02 12.28
C THR A 236 3.00 8.64 12.74
N PRO A 237 2.71 7.57 11.99
CA PRO A 237 1.81 7.53 10.83
C PRO A 237 0.33 7.69 11.22
N PHE A 238 -0.48 8.16 10.27
CA PHE A 238 -1.94 8.20 10.34
C PHE A 238 -2.54 7.81 8.99
N SER A 239 -3.79 7.37 8.98
CA SER A 239 -4.59 7.14 7.77
C SER A 239 -5.96 7.82 7.89
N LEU A 240 -6.62 8.03 6.75
CA LEU A 240 -7.87 8.76 6.57
C LEU A 240 -8.79 7.96 5.66
N ASN A 241 -10.08 7.83 6.00
CA ASN A 241 -11.10 7.26 5.10
C ASN A 241 -11.98 8.35 4.45
N ASN A 242 -12.99 7.96 3.65
CA ASN A 242 -13.90 8.87 2.95
C ASN A 242 -14.96 9.53 3.85
N HIS A 243 -14.90 9.27 5.17
CA HIS A 243 -15.82 9.81 6.17
C HIS A 243 -15.15 10.79 7.15
N HIS A 244 -13.93 11.23 6.83
CA HIS A 244 -13.08 12.05 7.70
C HIS A 244 -12.68 11.35 9.01
N ASP A 245 -12.76 10.03 9.07
CA ASP A 245 -12.26 9.27 10.20
C ASP A 245 -10.76 9.03 10.04
N PHE A 246 -10.05 9.11 11.16
CA PHE A 246 -8.61 8.86 11.19
C PHE A 246 -8.31 7.62 12.01
N ALA A 247 -7.42 6.77 11.50
CA ALA A 247 -6.67 5.84 12.35
C ALA A 247 -5.29 6.44 12.63
N LEU A 248 -4.94 6.59 13.91
CA LEU A 248 -3.71 7.25 14.35
C LEU A 248 -3.12 6.57 15.58
N LEU A 249 -1.85 6.86 15.84
CA LEU A 249 -1.13 6.40 17.01
C LEU A 249 -1.16 7.44 18.13
N ALA A 250 -1.27 6.96 19.37
CA ALA A 250 -0.96 7.74 20.57
C ALA A 250 -0.33 6.81 21.61
N GLY A 251 0.94 7.04 21.93
CA GLY A 251 1.82 6.05 22.55
C GLY A 251 1.96 4.81 21.66
N SER A 252 1.98 3.64 22.30
CA SER A 252 1.97 2.35 21.59
C SER A 252 0.55 1.84 21.33
N ARG A 253 -0.44 2.71 21.08
CA ARG A 253 -1.86 2.35 20.87
C ARG A 253 -2.34 2.80 19.50
N VAL A 254 -3.31 2.09 18.93
CA VAL A 254 -4.06 2.52 17.75
C VAL A 254 -5.41 3.09 18.19
N PHE A 255 -5.74 4.27 17.68
CA PHE A 255 -7.00 4.95 17.94
C PHE A 255 -7.76 5.21 16.64
N LEU A 256 -9.08 5.08 16.71
CA LEU A 256 -10.03 5.61 15.72
C LEU A 256 -10.53 6.97 16.22
N LEU A 257 -10.22 8.03 15.48
CA LEU A 257 -10.80 9.36 15.68
C LEU A 257 -11.96 9.52 14.69
N SER A 258 -13.17 9.66 15.21
CA SER A 258 -14.40 9.73 14.44
C SER A 258 -15.36 10.69 15.12
N ASP A 259 -16.00 11.59 14.37
CA ASP A 259 -16.96 12.57 14.89
C ASP A 259 -16.44 13.37 16.11
N GLY A 260 -15.14 13.70 16.11
CA GLY A 260 -14.48 14.46 17.18
C GLY A 260 -14.19 13.68 18.47
N SER A 261 -14.46 12.38 18.50
CA SER A 261 -14.17 11.49 19.63
C SER A 261 -13.15 10.41 19.26
N ALA A 262 -12.23 10.10 20.17
CA ALA A 262 -11.25 9.04 19.95
C ALA A 262 -11.66 7.75 20.69
N THR A 263 -11.60 6.61 20.00
CA THR A 263 -11.84 5.28 20.55
C THR A 263 -10.57 4.45 20.45
N ALA A 264 -10.14 3.86 21.57
CA ALA A 264 -9.01 2.93 21.57
C ALA A 264 -9.39 1.65 20.82
N VAL A 265 -8.70 1.38 19.72
CA VAL A 265 -8.92 0.23 18.85
C VAL A 265 -8.07 -0.95 19.29
N ALA A 266 -6.81 -0.68 19.66
CA ALA A 266 -5.84 -1.68 20.05
C ALA A 266 -4.87 -1.09 21.08
N SER A 267 -4.50 -1.89 22.09
CA SER A 267 -3.62 -1.49 23.19
C SER A 267 -2.56 -2.55 23.52
N PRO A 268 -1.37 -2.13 24.01
CA PRO A 268 -0.35 -3.05 24.49
C PRO A 268 -0.89 -3.97 25.58
N GLY A 269 -0.48 -5.23 25.57
CA GLY A 269 -0.91 -6.27 26.51
C GLY A 269 -2.28 -6.89 26.20
N GLN A 270 -2.94 -6.51 25.11
CA GLN A 270 -4.16 -7.18 24.65
C GLN A 270 -3.81 -8.43 23.83
N PRO A 271 -4.40 -9.60 24.14
CA PRO A 271 -4.24 -10.77 23.31
C PRO A 271 -5.07 -10.64 22.03
N VAL A 272 -4.54 -11.12 20.90
CA VAL A 272 -5.33 -11.30 19.68
C VAL A 272 -6.07 -12.65 19.79
N PRO A 273 -7.41 -12.69 19.79
CA PRO A 273 -8.18 -13.92 19.93
C PRO A 273 -7.77 -15.00 18.93
N ASN A 274 -7.76 -16.26 19.40
CA ASN A 274 -7.42 -17.45 18.61
C ASN A 274 -6.03 -17.38 17.93
N ALA A 275 -5.17 -16.46 18.37
CA ALA A 275 -3.79 -16.35 17.93
C ALA A 275 -2.89 -16.43 19.16
N ASN A 276 -1.72 -17.05 19.01
CA ASN A 276 -0.65 -16.95 20.01
C ASN A 276 0.11 -15.62 19.82
N LEU A 277 -0.62 -14.50 19.82
CA LEU A 277 -0.10 -13.17 19.52
C LEU A 277 -0.60 -12.19 20.58
N MET A 278 0.34 -11.44 21.16
CA MET A 278 0.08 -10.38 22.13
C MET A 278 0.45 -9.04 21.51
N LEU A 279 -0.43 -8.05 21.65
CA LEU A 279 -0.14 -6.70 21.20
C LEU A 279 0.91 -6.04 22.09
N HIS A 280 1.87 -5.33 21.48
CA HIS A 280 2.87 -4.57 22.24
C HIS A 280 3.13 -3.20 21.62
N GLY A 281 4.03 -3.08 20.64
CA GLY A 281 4.16 -1.86 19.84
C GLY A 281 3.24 -1.94 18.63
N MET A 282 2.60 -0.85 18.22
CA MET A 282 1.77 -0.84 17.02
C MET A 282 2.13 0.36 16.15
N THR A 283 2.14 0.16 14.84
CA THR A 283 2.49 1.20 13.86
C THR A 283 1.75 0.99 12.54
N GLU A 284 1.87 1.98 11.64
CA GLU A 284 1.40 1.94 10.26
C GLU A 284 -0.10 1.55 10.14
N PRO A 285 -1.01 2.30 10.78
CA PRO A 285 -2.43 2.02 10.67
C PRO A 285 -2.96 2.40 9.30
N SER A 286 -3.78 1.54 8.70
CA SER A 286 -4.58 1.82 7.51
C SER A 286 -6.06 1.55 7.82
N ILE A 287 -6.96 2.39 7.31
CA ILE A 287 -8.40 2.39 7.62
C ILE A 287 -9.23 2.43 6.34
N ASN A 288 -10.34 1.70 6.29
CA ASN A 288 -11.33 1.79 5.22
C ASN A 288 -12.63 2.48 5.68
N ASP A 289 -13.58 2.67 4.76
CA ASP A 289 -14.86 3.34 5.04
C ASP A 289 -15.74 2.58 6.03
N ALA A 290 -15.56 1.26 6.14
CA ALA A 290 -16.22 0.43 7.15
C ALA A 290 -15.59 0.55 8.55
N LYS A 291 -14.60 1.44 8.74
CA LYS A 291 -13.83 1.63 9.99
C LYS A 291 -13.09 0.37 10.43
N GLU A 292 -12.76 -0.50 9.48
CA GLU A 292 -11.84 -1.60 9.70
C GLU A 292 -10.43 -1.05 9.65
N ILE A 293 -9.60 -1.42 10.62
CA ILE A 293 -8.25 -0.87 10.75
C ILE A 293 -7.26 -2.01 10.74
N VAL A 294 -6.29 -1.97 9.84
CA VAL A 294 -5.14 -2.86 9.84
C VAL A 294 -3.91 -2.12 10.34
N PHE A 295 -3.01 -2.81 11.03
CA PHE A 295 -1.79 -2.21 11.55
C PHE A 295 -0.71 -3.27 11.75
N VAL A 296 0.54 -2.82 11.79
CA VAL A 296 1.69 -3.64 12.15
C VAL A 296 1.73 -3.79 13.67
N ASN A 297 1.80 -5.02 14.15
CA ASN A 297 2.18 -5.32 15.52
C ASN A 297 3.70 -5.54 15.61
N GLN A 298 4.28 -5.08 16.70
CA GLN A 298 5.69 -5.20 17.02
C GLN A 298 5.84 -5.86 18.37
N LYS A 299 6.95 -6.59 18.56
CA LYS A 299 7.36 -7.19 19.83
C LYS A 299 8.63 -6.53 20.36
N GLU A 300 8.82 -6.60 21.66
CA GLU A 300 10.09 -6.21 22.29
C GLU A 300 11.16 -7.28 22.04
N VAL A 301 12.33 -6.86 21.58
CA VAL A 301 13.49 -7.73 21.34
C VAL A 301 14.67 -7.22 22.17
N CYS A 302 15.20 -8.09 23.02
CA CYS A 302 16.39 -7.79 23.82
C CYS A 302 17.65 -7.84 22.95
N CYS A 303 18.53 -6.85 23.10
CA CYS A 303 19.90 -6.94 22.60
C CYS A 303 20.85 -7.37 23.73
N ASN A 304 21.97 -8.02 23.36
CA ASN A 304 22.97 -8.58 24.29
C ASN A 304 23.61 -7.54 25.25
N ARG A 305 23.27 -6.25 25.16
CA ARG A 305 23.79 -5.15 26.00
C ARG A 305 22.74 -4.47 26.87
N GLY A 306 21.59 -5.12 27.12
CA GLY A 306 20.59 -4.62 28.07
C GLY A 306 19.67 -3.51 27.54
N GLY A 307 19.69 -3.27 26.23
CA GLY A 307 18.68 -2.45 25.54
C GLY A 307 17.59 -3.34 24.94
N THR A 308 16.42 -2.76 24.73
CA THR A 308 15.34 -3.37 23.97
C THR A 308 14.96 -2.48 22.79
N TYR A 309 14.51 -3.10 21.70
CA TYR A 309 13.93 -2.39 20.57
C TYR A 309 12.65 -3.09 20.11
N LEU A 310 11.79 -2.36 19.40
CA LEU A 310 10.57 -2.91 18.83
C LEU A 310 10.86 -3.48 17.44
N SER A 311 10.45 -4.72 17.23
CA SER A 311 10.59 -5.44 15.96
C SER A 311 9.21 -5.85 15.45
N PRO A 312 8.84 -5.55 14.20
CA PRO A 312 7.60 -6.04 13.60
C PRO A 312 7.49 -7.56 13.69
N ASN A 313 6.29 -8.07 14.01
CA ASN A 313 6.06 -9.51 14.15
C ASN A 313 4.68 -9.98 13.69
N GLY A 314 3.87 -9.10 13.09
CA GLY A 314 2.65 -9.51 12.42
C GLY A 314 1.77 -8.34 11.97
N ILE A 315 0.76 -8.68 11.17
CA ILE A 315 -0.32 -7.79 10.75
C ILE A 315 -1.60 -8.19 11.49
N VAL A 316 -2.23 -7.21 12.12
CA VAL A 316 -3.47 -7.39 12.88
C VAL A 316 -4.54 -6.50 12.28
N ARG A 317 -5.77 -7.01 12.23
CA ARG A 317 -6.96 -6.28 11.83
C ARG A 317 -7.86 -6.06 13.04
N PHE A 318 -8.44 -4.89 13.13
CA PHE A 318 -9.61 -4.60 13.92
C PHE A 318 -10.84 -4.49 13.02
N ARG A 319 -11.92 -5.19 13.39
CA ARG A 319 -13.21 -5.15 12.71
C ARG A 319 -14.32 -5.35 13.74
N ALA A 320 -15.29 -4.44 13.75
CA ALA A 320 -16.50 -4.56 14.58
C ALA A 320 -16.22 -4.89 16.07
N GLY A 321 -15.18 -4.31 16.67
CA GLY A 321 -14.82 -4.53 18.07
C GLY A 321 -13.92 -5.74 18.34
N VAL A 322 -13.54 -6.49 17.31
CA VAL A 322 -12.74 -7.71 17.41
C VAL A 322 -11.38 -7.53 16.74
N LEU A 323 -10.34 -8.04 17.39
CA LEU A 323 -9.00 -8.15 16.82
C LEU A 323 -8.83 -9.51 16.14
N GLU A 324 -8.22 -9.52 14.96
CA GLU A 324 -7.98 -10.71 14.15
C GLU A 324 -6.53 -10.71 13.65
N LYS A 325 -5.83 -11.83 13.80
CA LYS A 325 -4.50 -12.01 13.19
C LYS A 325 -4.68 -12.23 11.69
N ILE A 326 -4.02 -11.41 10.86
CA ILE A 326 -3.90 -11.65 9.42
C ILE A 326 -2.71 -12.54 9.12
N ALA A 327 -1.53 -12.15 9.62
CA ALA A 327 -0.29 -12.91 9.52
C ALA A 327 0.60 -12.58 10.71
N ALA A 328 1.42 -13.52 11.15
CA ALA A 328 2.46 -13.30 12.14
C ALA A 328 3.74 -14.04 11.80
N GLU A 329 4.83 -13.61 12.42
CA GLU A 329 6.10 -14.31 12.39
C GLU A 329 5.93 -15.82 12.68
N GLY A 330 6.57 -16.65 11.86
CA GLY A 330 6.50 -18.11 11.97
C GLY A 330 5.26 -18.74 11.34
N ASP A 331 4.26 -17.96 10.93
CA ASP A 331 3.17 -18.48 10.10
C ASP A 331 3.72 -18.91 8.73
N PRO A 332 3.18 -19.99 8.12
CA PRO A 332 3.60 -20.44 6.81
C PRO A 332 3.24 -19.42 5.72
N VAL A 333 4.13 -19.25 4.74
CA VAL A 333 3.87 -18.38 3.58
C VAL A 333 3.15 -19.18 2.50
N ALA A 334 1.95 -18.74 2.13
CA ALA A 334 1.13 -19.41 1.13
C ALA A 334 1.86 -19.50 -0.22
N GLY A 335 1.88 -20.69 -0.83
CA GLY A 335 2.57 -20.94 -2.09
C GLY A 335 4.03 -21.41 -1.97
N PHE A 336 4.64 -21.31 -0.78
CA PHE A 336 6.05 -21.66 -0.56
C PHE A 336 6.18 -22.76 0.48
N ALA A 337 6.33 -24.01 0.02
CA ALA A 337 6.44 -25.16 0.91
C ALA A 337 7.64 -25.02 1.87
N GLY A 338 7.37 -25.01 3.17
CA GLY A 338 8.38 -24.89 4.22
C GLY A 338 8.87 -23.46 4.51
N ALA A 339 8.39 -22.45 3.76
CA ALA A 339 8.66 -21.06 4.09
C ALA A 339 7.77 -20.57 5.23
N VAL A 340 8.33 -19.68 6.06
CA VAL A 340 7.61 -18.99 7.13
C VAL A 340 7.93 -17.50 7.10
N PHE A 341 7.01 -16.68 7.61
CA PHE A 341 7.25 -15.24 7.75
C PHE A 341 8.36 -14.95 8.76
N ASP A 342 9.20 -13.99 8.42
CA ASP A 342 10.39 -13.64 9.16
C ASP A 342 10.16 -12.74 10.37
N LYS A 343 11.17 -12.79 11.24
CA LYS A 343 11.32 -11.86 12.36
C LYS A 343 11.64 -10.47 11.84
N GLY A 344 10.81 -9.49 12.18
CA GLY A 344 11.15 -8.08 11.99
C GLY A 344 10.79 -7.47 10.64
N PHE A 345 10.18 -8.23 9.74
CA PHE A 345 9.86 -7.77 8.39
C PHE A 345 8.35 -7.87 8.15
N PHE A 346 7.61 -6.88 8.65
CA PHE A 346 6.19 -6.67 8.37
C PHE A 346 5.96 -5.17 8.26
N HIS A 347 5.52 -4.74 7.09
CA HIS A 347 5.42 -3.32 6.76
C HIS A 347 4.19 -3.04 5.90
N GLU A 348 3.62 -1.88 6.18
CA GLU A 348 2.67 -1.12 5.38
C GLU A 348 1.44 -1.89 4.95
N PRO A 349 0.69 -2.42 5.93
CA PRO A 349 -0.59 -3.01 5.62
C PRO A 349 -1.52 -1.92 5.09
N GLN A 350 -2.08 -2.14 3.90
CA GLN A 350 -3.20 -1.36 3.38
C GLN A 350 -4.44 -2.22 3.40
N ILE A 351 -5.59 -1.58 3.59
CA ILE A 351 -6.91 -2.21 3.57
C ILE A 351 -7.79 -1.49 2.56
N ASP A 352 -8.44 -2.24 1.67
CA ASP A 352 -9.39 -1.69 0.72
C ASP A 352 -10.81 -1.59 1.33
N ASN A 353 -11.72 -0.94 0.60
CA ASN A 353 -13.13 -0.80 0.99
C ASN A 353 -13.95 -2.10 0.90
N PHE A 354 -13.36 -3.20 0.40
CA PHE A 354 -13.95 -4.54 0.39
C PHE A 354 -13.43 -5.45 1.51
N GLY A 355 -12.46 -4.95 2.27
CA GLY A 355 -11.80 -5.64 3.35
C GLY A 355 -10.67 -6.59 2.94
N GLY A 356 -10.18 -6.50 1.70
CA GLY A 356 -8.88 -7.07 1.30
C GLY A 356 -7.75 -6.33 2.00
N VAL A 357 -6.69 -7.07 2.37
CA VAL A 357 -5.48 -6.51 3.00
C VAL A 357 -4.26 -6.85 2.17
N VAL A 358 -3.36 -5.91 1.93
CA VAL A 358 -2.07 -6.16 1.28
C VAL A 358 -0.98 -5.65 2.20
N PHE A 359 0.14 -6.37 2.28
CA PHE A 359 1.27 -5.98 3.10
C PHE A 359 2.57 -6.53 2.53
N SER A 360 3.68 -5.90 2.91
CA SER A 360 5.02 -6.39 2.63
C SER A 360 5.56 -7.15 3.83
N ALA A 361 6.22 -8.28 3.60
CA ALA A 361 6.83 -9.06 4.66
C ALA A 361 8.15 -9.68 4.21
N GLY A 362 8.93 -10.19 5.16
CA GLY A 362 10.06 -11.07 4.88
C GLY A 362 9.66 -12.53 5.06
N MET A 363 10.32 -13.44 4.35
CA MET A 363 10.19 -14.87 4.53
C MET A 363 11.54 -15.58 4.53
N THR A 364 11.67 -16.61 5.36
CA THR A 364 12.80 -17.53 5.32
C THR A 364 12.39 -18.78 4.53
N LEU A 365 13.14 -19.07 3.47
CA LEU A 365 13.04 -20.31 2.70
C LEU A 365 14.43 -20.95 2.60
N ASN A 366 14.59 -22.20 3.04
CA ASN A 366 15.88 -22.91 3.01
C ASN A 366 17.05 -22.12 3.63
N TYR A 367 16.79 -21.42 4.76
CA TYR A 367 17.74 -20.55 5.45
C TYR A 367 18.17 -19.30 4.67
N GLN A 368 17.49 -18.98 3.56
CA GLN A 368 17.67 -17.73 2.81
C GLN A 368 16.49 -16.81 3.08
N HIS A 369 16.79 -15.52 3.24
CA HIS A 369 15.80 -14.46 3.35
C HIS A 369 15.32 -14.04 1.96
N ALA A 370 14.03 -13.79 1.83
CA ALA A 370 13.44 -13.16 0.66
C ALA A 370 12.28 -12.26 1.09
N ASP A 371 12.09 -11.13 0.42
CA ASP A 371 10.89 -10.32 0.59
C ASP A 371 9.67 -11.05 -0.03
N VAL A 372 8.48 -10.77 0.46
CA VAL A 372 7.20 -11.25 -0.08
C VAL A 372 6.13 -10.16 0.01
N ILE A 373 5.37 -9.95 -1.06
CA ILE A 373 4.14 -9.15 -1.03
C ILE A 373 2.97 -10.13 -0.93
N VAL A 374 2.10 -9.89 0.05
CA VAL A 374 1.00 -10.81 0.37
C VAL A 374 -0.32 -10.08 0.39
N THR A 375 -1.33 -10.67 -0.26
CA THR A 375 -2.73 -10.28 -0.12
C THR A 375 -3.45 -11.23 0.81
N ALA A 376 -4.42 -10.69 1.56
CA ALA A 376 -5.30 -11.41 2.45
C ALA A 376 -6.76 -11.07 2.10
N GLU A 377 -7.46 -12.03 1.50
CA GLU A 377 -8.84 -11.87 1.06
C GLU A 377 -9.67 -13.06 1.51
N GLY A 378 -10.84 -12.80 2.11
CA GLY A 378 -11.72 -13.87 2.61
C GLY A 378 -11.04 -14.84 3.59
N GLY A 379 -10.01 -14.38 4.31
CA GLY A 379 -9.21 -15.20 5.23
C GLY A 379 -8.12 -16.06 4.58
N LYS A 380 -7.95 -15.96 3.25
CA LYS A 380 -6.89 -16.64 2.50
C LYS A 380 -5.72 -15.69 2.26
N LEU A 381 -4.51 -16.11 2.63
CA LEU A 381 -3.27 -15.45 2.24
C LEU A 381 -2.83 -15.93 0.85
N THR A 382 -2.37 -15.01 0.01
CA THR A 382 -1.77 -15.30 -1.29
C THR A 382 -0.52 -14.44 -1.45
N ALA A 383 0.64 -15.07 -1.67
CA ALA A 383 1.83 -14.35 -2.08
C ALA A 383 1.69 -13.97 -3.56
N VAL A 384 1.80 -12.68 -3.87
CA VAL A 384 1.59 -12.14 -5.23
C VAL A 384 2.90 -11.73 -5.91
N ALA A 385 3.96 -11.49 -5.14
CA ALA A 385 5.31 -11.25 -5.63
C ALA A 385 6.31 -11.67 -4.55
N HIS A 386 7.52 -12.08 -4.95
CA HIS A 386 8.57 -12.45 -4.00
C HIS A 386 9.99 -12.17 -4.48
N GLY A 387 10.90 -11.92 -3.55
CA GLY A 387 12.33 -11.87 -3.83
C GLY A 387 12.82 -13.19 -4.43
N GLY A 388 13.71 -13.10 -5.42
CA GLY A 388 14.18 -14.22 -6.22
C GLY A 388 13.28 -14.58 -7.41
N GLU A 389 12.12 -13.93 -7.57
CA GLU A 389 11.26 -14.13 -8.74
C GLU A 389 11.95 -13.64 -10.02
N PHE A 390 11.87 -14.43 -11.09
CA PHE A 390 12.38 -14.04 -12.41
C PHE A 390 11.28 -13.36 -13.21
N ILE A 391 11.57 -12.12 -13.63
CA ILE A 391 10.73 -11.30 -14.49
C ILE A 391 11.32 -11.33 -15.90
N ASP A 392 10.51 -11.82 -16.85
CA ASP A 392 10.91 -11.96 -18.25
C ASP A 392 11.38 -10.62 -18.83
N GLY A 393 12.55 -10.63 -19.48
CA GLY A 393 13.15 -9.43 -20.06
C GLY A 393 13.86 -8.50 -19.07
N ILE A 394 13.84 -8.80 -17.77
CA ILE A 394 14.52 -8.00 -16.73
C ILE A 394 15.58 -8.82 -16.01
N GLY A 395 15.18 -9.94 -15.42
CA GLY A 395 16.04 -10.72 -14.54
C GLY A 395 15.39 -11.06 -13.21
N THR A 396 16.21 -11.41 -12.23
CA THR A 396 15.78 -11.79 -10.88
C THR A 396 15.55 -10.55 -10.03
N MET A 397 14.42 -10.51 -9.32
CA MET A 397 14.09 -9.44 -8.39
C MET A 397 14.80 -9.67 -7.04
N ASP A 398 15.73 -8.80 -6.67
CA ASP A 398 16.54 -8.96 -5.46
C ASP A 398 15.97 -8.26 -4.21
N PHE A 399 15.14 -7.23 -4.42
CA PHE A 399 14.52 -6.44 -3.35
C PHE A 399 13.10 -6.05 -3.76
N MET A 400 12.19 -5.96 -2.79
CA MET A 400 10.85 -5.46 -3.02
C MET A 400 10.52 -4.22 -2.20
N GLY A 401 9.85 -3.29 -2.87
CA GLY A 401 9.29 -2.10 -2.24
C GLY A 401 7.95 -2.37 -1.54
N GLN A 402 7.28 -1.29 -1.21
CA GLN A 402 6.01 -1.29 -0.50
C GLN A 402 4.86 -1.76 -1.41
N ALA A 403 3.84 -2.34 -0.79
CA ALA A 403 2.67 -2.84 -1.48
C ALA A 403 1.51 -1.85 -1.42
N HIS A 404 0.75 -1.74 -2.51
CA HIS A 404 -0.46 -0.92 -2.59
C HIS A 404 -1.55 -1.64 -3.38
N PHE A 405 -2.82 -1.39 -3.05
CA PHE A 405 -3.98 -1.93 -3.76
C PHE A 405 -4.41 -1.05 -4.92
N ASN A 406 -4.90 -1.65 -6.00
CA ASN A 406 -5.94 -1.00 -6.79
C ASN A 406 -7.28 -1.23 -6.06
N GLU A 407 -8.08 -0.20 -5.81
CA GLU A 407 -9.38 -0.38 -5.15
C GLU A 407 -10.46 -1.01 -6.06
N SER A 408 -10.07 -1.66 -7.17
CA SER A 408 -11.01 -2.31 -8.09
C SER A 408 -10.95 -3.83 -7.99
N LYS A 409 -12.11 -4.45 -7.73
CA LYS A 409 -12.29 -5.91 -7.74
C LYS A 409 -12.12 -6.56 -9.13
N ASN A 410 -11.94 -5.77 -10.18
CA ASN A 410 -11.99 -6.22 -11.56
C ASN A 410 -10.76 -5.69 -12.33
N SER A 411 -9.65 -6.41 -12.24
CA SER A 411 -8.61 -6.39 -13.26
C SER A 411 -8.05 -7.79 -13.43
#